data_AF-A0A3A8EFN6-F1
#
_entry.id   AF-A0A3A8EFN6-F1
#
_cell.length_a   1.000
_cell.length_b   1.000
_cell.length_c   1.000
_cell.angle_alpha   90.00
_cell.angle_beta   90.00
_cell.angle_gamma   90.00
#
_symmetry.space_group_name_H-M   'P 1'
#
loop_
_entity.id
_entity.type
_entity.pdbx_description
1 polymer ?
#
loop_
_entity_poly.entity_id
_entity_poly.type
_entity_poly.pdbx_seq_one_letter_code
_entity_poly.pdbx_strand_id
1 'polypeptide(L)'
;MKTIAIAMMCHAINAAYFQSMGDDSQPTWDDAPDWQRSSAIAGVEMHLANPDATPEQSHESWYKQKEAEGWKYGDVKDAEKKEHPCFLPYEELPDEQKAKDYLFRTTVHLVKHLPDPEDYLALSAEVVNLRQKVEHQKNVAINTATITPANVVQKSAGVSIQYIGNKSLYTDHLYESALTFEQGQVRSIPSDLATKFLKHPEFTRYGEPESISGESTEQGLDDDTSSILNRSKEKQQEEIDKENKVLDEIETIGKMTKAGLVQYALEKYEQKLSPQKNLDELKESVTQMIHQYGVV
;
A
#
# COMPACT_ATOMS: atom_id res chain seq x y z
N MET A 1 9.97 -3.97 11.15
CA MET A 1 9.12 -4.29 12.28
C MET A 1 9.98 -4.93 13.36
N LYS A 2 10.02 -4.32 14.55
CA LYS A 2 10.77 -4.79 15.71
C LYS A 2 10.30 -6.20 16.08
N THR A 3 11.24 -7.07 16.45
CA THR A 3 10.99 -8.48 16.85
C THR A 3 9.87 -8.61 17.88
N ILE A 4 9.81 -7.70 18.84
CA ILE A 4 8.78 -7.68 19.89
C ILE A 4 7.38 -7.53 19.30
N ALA A 5 7.18 -6.64 18.33
CA ALA A 5 5.89 -6.44 17.69
C ALA A 5 5.45 -7.68 16.90
N ILE A 6 6.40 -8.33 16.20
CA ILE A 6 6.13 -9.59 15.51
C ILE A 6 5.73 -10.68 16.51
N ALA A 7 6.44 -10.79 17.65
CA ALA A 7 6.14 -11.78 18.69
C ALA A 7 4.76 -11.56 19.33
N MET A 8 4.37 -10.29 19.55
CA MET A 8 3.03 -9.92 20.00
C MET A 8 1.95 -10.42 19.04
N MET A 9 2.14 -10.19 17.73
CA MET A 9 1.18 -10.65 16.71
C MET A 9 1.09 -12.18 16.66
N CYS A 10 2.22 -12.87 16.72
CA CYS A 10 2.25 -14.34 16.72
C CYS A 10 1.54 -14.91 17.96
N HIS A 11 1.77 -14.34 19.14
CA HIS A 11 1.09 -14.72 20.38
C HIS A 11 -0.42 -14.50 20.28
N ALA A 12 -0.85 -13.33 19.79
CA ALA A 12 -2.27 -13.01 19.64
C ALA A 12 -2.99 -13.93 18.65
N ILE A 13 -2.36 -14.26 17.52
CA ILE A 13 -2.92 -15.17 16.51
C ILE A 13 -3.06 -16.60 17.07
N ASN A 14 -2.05 -17.09 17.78
CA ASN A 14 -2.13 -18.40 18.42
C ASN A 14 -3.21 -18.45 19.52
N ALA A 15 -3.33 -17.39 20.33
CA ALA A 15 -4.40 -17.29 21.33
C ALA A 15 -5.79 -17.29 20.68
N ALA A 16 -5.99 -16.51 19.61
CA ALA A 16 -7.25 -16.48 18.86
C ALA A 16 -7.58 -17.85 18.23
N TYR A 17 -6.57 -18.57 17.75
CA TYR A 17 -6.74 -19.93 17.24
C TYR A 17 -7.25 -20.89 18.33
N PHE A 18 -6.67 -20.88 19.54
CA PHE A 18 -7.17 -21.70 20.65
C PHE A 18 -8.56 -21.29 21.14
N GLN A 19 -8.83 -19.98 21.21
CA GLN A 19 -10.16 -19.46 21.53
C GLN A 19 -11.22 -19.96 20.54
N SER A 20 -10.88 -20.08 19.24
CA SER A 20 -11.81 -20.63 18.24
C SER A 20 -12.22 -22.09 18.50
N MET A 21 -11.42 -22.82 19.29
CA MET A 21 -11.69 -24.19 19.74
C MET A 21 -12.27 -24.24 21.16
N GLY A 22 -12.58 -23.08 21.76
CA GLY A 22 -13.14 -22.96 23.11
C GLY A 22 -12.10 -22.95 24.23
N ASP A 23 -10.81 -22.80 23.91
CA ASP A 23 -9.75 -22.65 24.91
C ASP A 23 -9.37 -21.17 25.09
N ASP A 24 -9.94 -20.54 26.12
CA ASP A 24 -9.67 -19.17 26.55
C ASP A 24 -8.57 -19.08 27.63
N SER A 25 -7.77 -20.14 27.85
CA SER A 25 -6.77 -20.17 28.93
C SER A 25 -5.52 -19.33 28.66
N GLN A 26 -5.32 -18.86 27.42
CA GLN A 26 -4.14 -18.10 27.03
C GLN A 26 -4.27 -16.62 27.46
N PRO A 27 -3.31 -16.06 28.23
CA PRO A 27 -3.35 -14.66 28.62
C PRO A 27 -3.10 -13.72 27.42
N THR A 28 -3.52 -12.46 27.57
CA THR A 28 -3.11 -11.40 26.64
C THR A 28 -1.59 -11.18 26.69
N TRP A 29 -1.00 -10.48 25.71
CA TRP A 29 0.45 -10.23 25.72
C TRP A 29 0.92 -9.43 26.95
N ASP A 30 0.12 -8.46 27.39
CA ASP A 30 0.47 -7.59 28.52
C ASP A 30 0.44 -8.37 29.83
N ASP A 31 -0.50 -9.31 29.96
CA ASP A 31 -0.66 -10.19 31.12
C ASP A 31 0.22 -11.46 31.05
N ALA A 32 0.82 -11.74 29.89
CA ALA A 32 1.65 -12.92 29.70
C ALA A 32 2.94 -12.83 30.54
N PRO A 33 3.33 -13.91 31.23
CA PRO A 33 4.56 -13.91 32.03
C PRO A 33 5.80 -13.80 31.14
N ASP A 34 6.88 -13.26 31.70
CA ASP A 34 8.11 -12.95 30.95
C ASP A 34 8.68 -14.14 30.17
N TRP A 35 8.62 -15.33 30.75
CA TRP A 35 9.11 -16.53 30.10
C TRP A 35 8.30 -16.90 28.85
N GLN A 36 6.99 -16.61 28.83
CA GLN A 36 6.12 -16.88 27.69
C GLN A 36 6.40 -15.85 26.57
N ARG A 37 6.54 -14.57 26.92
CA ARG A 37 6.97 -13.52 25.99
C ARG A 37 8.35 -13.83 25.39
N SER A 38 9.29 -14.24 26.23
CA SER A 38 10.65 -14.62 25.82
C SER A 38 10.64 -15.83 24.89
N SER A 39 9.79 -16.83 25.13
CA SER A 39 9.62 -17.97 24.24
C SER A 39 9.08 -17.57 22.87
N ALA A 40 8.11 -16.64 22.81
CA ALA A 40 7.60 -16.14 21.54
C ALA A 40 8.67 -15.34 20.79
N ILE A 41 9.43 -14.46 21.48
CA ILE A 41 10.53 -13.70 20.88
C ILE A 41 11.59 -14.64 20.29
N ALA A 42 12.01 -15.67 21.03
CA ALA A 42 12.97 -16.66 20.55
C ALA A 42 12.47 -17.39 19.29
N GLY A 43 11.18 -17.74 19.22
CA GLY A 43 10.57 -18.33 18.03
C GLY A 43 10.61 -17.39 16.81
N VAL A 44 10.35 -16.09 17.02
CA VAL A 44 10.47 -15.09 15.94
C VAL A 44 11.92 -14.99 15.47
N GLU A 45 12.87 -14.85 16.40
CA GLU A 45 14.30 -14.74 16.08
C GLU A 45 14.79 -15.96 15.29
N MET A 46 14.34 -17.16 15.65
CA MET A 46 14.67 -18.40 14.95
C MET A 46 14.20 -18.35 13.49
N HIS A 47 12.95 -17.95 13.22
CA HIS A 47 12.42 -17.83 11.86
C HIS A 47 13.04 -16.68 11.05
N LEU A 48 13.44 -15.58 11.71
CA LEU A 48 14.16 -14.49 11.06
C LEU A 48 15.58 -14.91 10.67
N ALA A 49 16.27 -15.66 11.53
CA ALA A 49 17.61 -16.18 11.28
C ALA A 49 17.61 -17.34 10.27
N ASN A 50 16.53 -18.12 10.22
CA ASN A 50 16.39 -19.31 9.37
C ASN A 50 15.09 -19.21 8.54
N PRO A 51 15.07 -18.44 7.44
CA PRO A 51 13.85 -18.22 6.66
C PRO A 51 13.25 -19.50 6.08
N ASP A 52 14.06 -20.51 5.81
CA ASP A 52 13.58 -21.78 5.25
C ASP A 52 13.16 -22.79 6.32
N ALA A 53 13.25 -22.42 7.61
CA ALA A 53 12.88 -23.31 8.70
C ALA A 53 11.40 -23.74 8.59
N THR A 54 11.19 -25.05 8.67
CA THR A 54 9.86 -25.64 8.68
C THR A 54 9.20 -25.49 10.06
N PRO A 55 7.86 -25.61 10.15
CA PRO A 55 7.18 -25.67 11.45
C PRO A 55 7.74 -26.76 12.39
N GLU A 56 8.10 -27.91 11.83
CA GLU A 56 8.76 -29.01 12.56
C GLU A 56 10.11 -28.58 13.14
N GLN A 57 10.98 -27.96 12.33
CA GLN A 57 12.27 -27.47 12.80
C GLN A 57 12.13 -26.38 13.86
N SER A 58 11.07 -25.56 13.76
CA SER A 58 10.73 -24.59 14.80
C SER A 58 10.36 -25.28 16.12
N HIS A 59 9.51 -26.30 16.06
CA HIS A 59 9.14 -27.10 17.23
C HIS A 59 10.35 -27.82 17.83
N GLU A 60 11.22 -28.42 17.02
CA GLU A 60 12.44 -29.06 17.49
C GLU A 60 13.39 -28.07 18.19
N SER A 61 13.49 -26.84 17.68
CA SER A 61 14.28 -25.78 18.31
C SER A 61 13.71 -25.40 19.67
N TRP A 62 12.39 -25.23 19.76
CA TRP A 62 11.68 -25.00 21.02
C TRP A 62 11.87 -26.18 22.00
N TYR A 63 11.74 -27.42 21.51
CA TYR A 63 11.90 -28.63 22.31
C TYR A 63 13.30 -28.70 22.92
N LYS A 64 14.36 -28.52 22.11
CA LYS A 64 15.76 -28.54 22.58
C LYS A 64 16.04 -27.45 23.61
N GLN A 65 15.50 -26.25 23.40
CA GLN A 65 15.62 -25.17 24.37
C GLN A 65 14.96 -25.55 25.70
N LYS A 66 13.72 -26.05 25.65
CA LYS A 66 12.95 -26.41 26.85
C LYS A 66 13.55 -27.63 27.56
N GLU A 67 14.08 -28.59 26.83
CA GLU A 67 14.83 -29.72 27.39
C GLU A 67 16.05 -29.24 28.18
N ALA A 68 16.85 -28.32 27.61
CA ALA A 68 17.99 -27.73 28.30
C ALA A 68 17.60 -26.91 29.54
N GLU A 69 16.40 -26.31 29.53
CA GLU A 69 15.81 -25.64 30.69
C GLU A 69 15.21 -26.64 31.72
N GLY A 70 15.20 -27.95 31.43
CA GLY A 70 14.72 -29.01 32.32
C GLY A 70 13.21 -29.26 32.25
N TRP A 71 12.56 -28.91 31.14
CA TRP A 71 11.16 -29.24 30.89
C TRP A 71 10.99 -30.71 30.51
N LYS A 72 9.79 -31.23 30.77
CA LYS A 72 9.37 -32.59 30.50
C LYS A 72 7.90 -32.64 30.08
N TYR A 73 7.46 -33.79 29.62
CA TYR A 73 6.05 -34.04 29.31
C TYR A 73 5.16 -34.00 30.55
N GLY A 74 3.96 -33.45 30.39
CA GLY A 74 2.84 -33.56 31.33
C GLY A 74 1.53 -33.12 30.68
N ASP A 75 0.40 -33.68 31.14
CA ASP A 75 -0.91 -33.51 30.49
C ASP A 75 -1.40 -32.05 30.46
N VAL A 76 -0.95 -31.25 31.43
CA VAL A 76 -1.27 -29.82 31.55
C VAL A 76 0.03 -29.05 31.71
N LYS A 77 0.05 -27.85 31.16
CA LYS A 77 1.18 -26.93 31.28
C LYS A 77 1.34 -26.46 32.73
N ASP A 78 2.47 -26.79 33.35
CA ASP A 78 2.81 -26.39 34.72
C ASP A 78 4.23 -25.81 34.73
N ALA A 79 4.34 -24.48 34.91
CA ALA A 79 5.61 -23.77 34.86
C ALA A 79 6.50 -24.04 36.08
N GLU A 80 5.92 -24.37 37.25
CA GLU A 80 6.68 -24.68 38.47
C GLU A 80 7.32 -26.07 38.36
N LYS A 81 6.56 -27.05 37.84
CA LYS A 81 7.05 -28.42 37.61
C LYS A 81 7.80 -28.58 36.28
N LYS A 82 7.80 -27.55 35.43
CA LYS A 82 8.33 -27.55 34.07
C LYS A 82 7.72 -28.66 33.21
N GLU A 83 6.41 -28.75 33.22
CA GLU A 83 5.65 -29.73 32.43
C GLU A 83 4.92 -29.03 31.28
N HIS A 84 4.93 -29.63 30.09
CA HIS A 84 4.23 -29.09 28.92
C HIS A 84 3.59 -30.20 28.06
N PRO A 85 2.32 -30.06 27.64
CA PRO A 85 1.61 -31.10 26.86
C PRO A 85 2.21 -31.34 25.48
N CYS A 86 2.86 -30.33 24.91
CA CYS A 86 3.55 -30.43 23.61
C CYS A 86 5.00 -30.95 23.71
N PHE A 87 5.47 -31.41 24.87
CA PHE A 87 6.82 -31.98 24.99
C PHE A 87 6.85 -33.42 24.43
N LEU A 88 6.59 -33.53 23.12
CA LEU A 88 6.50 -34.74 22.33
C LEU A 88 7.26 -34.54 21.00
N PRO A 89 7.70 -35.62 20.32
CA PRO A 89 8.15 -35.55 18.94
C PRO A 89 7.12 -34.87 18.05
N TYR A 90 7.57 -34.12 17.03
CA TYR A 90 6.66 -33.33 16.19
C TYR A 90 5.59 -34.19 15.52
N GLU A 91 5.95 -35.39 15.05
CA GLU A 91 5.04 -36.34 14.41
C GLU A 91 3.90 -36.77 15.34
N GLU A 92 4.16 -36.87 16.65
CA GLU A 92 3.21 -37.31 17.68
C GLU A 92 2.32 -36.18 18.21
N LEU A 93 2.57 -34.93 17.81
CA LEU A 93 1.70 -33.82 18.20
C LEU A 93 0.31 -33.95 17.58
N PRO A 94 -0.75 -33.60 18.34
CA PRO A 94 -2.08 -33.37 17.77
C PRO A 94 -2.03 -32.32 16.66
N ASP A 95 -2.91 -32.46 15.66
CA ASP A 95 -2.97 -31.55 14.52
C ASP A 95 -3.22 -30.10 14.96
N GLU A 96 -3.96 -29.91 16.05
CA GLU A 96 -4.23 -28.59 16.62
C GLU A 96 -2.95 -27.94 17.15
N GLN A 97 -2.03 -28.72 17.72
CA GLN A 97 -0.75 -28.21 18.21
C GLN A 97 0.22 -27.93 17.06
N LYS A 98 0.21 -28.75 16.00
CA LYS A 98 0.98 -28.50 14.78
C LYS A 98 0.51 -27.23 14.07
N ALA A 99 -0.80 -26.99 14.00
CA ALA A 99 -1.39 -25.83 13.33
C ALA A 99 -0.87 -24.50 13.89
N LYS A 100 -0.67 -24.43 15.22
CA LYS A 100 -0.06 -23.28 15.89
C LYS A 100 1.32 -22.92 15.32
N ASP A 101 2.16 -23.92 14.99
CA ASP A 101 3.50 -23.67 14.44
C ASP A 101 3.43 -23.14 12.99
N TYR A 102 2.46 -23.62 12.20
CA TYR A 102 2.19 -23.08 10.86
C TYR A 102 1.71 -21.62 10.92
N LEU A 103 0.80 -21.29 11.83
CA LEU A 103 0.27 -19.94 12.02
C LEU A 103 1.38 -18.98 12.49
N PHE A 104 2.16 -19.41 13.48
CA PHE A 104 3.31 -18.65 13.99
C PHE A 104 4.29 -18.32 12.88
N ARG A 105 4.76 -19.34 12.14
CA ARG A 105 5.68 -19.16 11.01
C ARG A 105 5.09 -18.21 9.96
N THR A 106 3.85 -18.45 9.54
CA THR A 106 3.20 -17.63 8.50
C THR A 106 3.13 -16.16 8.92
N THR A 107 2.80 -15.90 10.18
CA THR A 107 2.76 -14.54 10.73
C THR A 107 4.11 -13.86 10.63
N VAL A 108 5.19 -14.49 11.12
CA VAL A 108 6.55 -13.93 11.04
C VAL A 108 6.91 -13.59 9.59
N HIS A 109 6.66 -14.52 8.67
CA HIS A 109 6.99 -14.36 7.26
C HIS A 109 6.21 -13.24 6.56
N LEU A 110 4.94 -13.04 6.93
CA LEU A 110 4.09 -12.01 6.37
C LEU A 110 4.56 -10.61 6.80
N VAL A 111 4.99 -10.45 8.05
CA VAL A 111 5.22 -9.13 8.65
C VAL A 111 6.69 -8.72 8.76
N LYS A 112 7.65 -9.62 8.57
CA LYS A 112 9.09 -9.34 8.75
C LYS A 112 9.65 -8.19 7.91
N HIS A 113 9.03 -7.88 6.78
CA HIS A 113 9.44 -6.78 5.89
C HIS A 113 8.61 -5.51 6.05
N LEU A 114 7.60 -5.51 6.92
CA LEU A 114 6.84 -4.31 7.18
C LEU A 114 7.69 -3.30 7.97
N PRO A 115 7.65 -2.01 7.64
CA PRO A 115 8.35 -0.98 8.41
C PRO A 115 7.75 -0.88 9.82
N ASP A 116 8.54 -0.43 10.79
CA ASP A 116 7.99 -0.07 12.08
C ASP A 116 7.09 1.19 11.93
N PRO A 117 6.04 1.35 12.77
CA PRO A 117 5.20 2.54 12.71
C PRO A 117 5.98 3.85 12.85
N GLU A 118 7.03 3.84 13.68
CA GLU A 118 7.96 4.98 13.85
C GLU A 118 8.74 5.25 12.56
N ASP A 119 9.20 4.20 11.88
CA ASP A 119 9.94 4.30 10.62
C ASP A 119 9.03 4.77 9.48
N TYR A 120 7.76 4.33 9.46
CA TYR A 120 6.76 4.81 8.51
C TYR A 120 6.48 6.31 8.70
N LEU A 121 6.32 6.75 9.95
CA LEU A 121 6.14 8.17 10.26
C LEU A 121 7.38 8.99 9.89
N ALA A 122 8.58 8.50 10.18
CA ALA A 122 9.83 9.14 9.78
C ALA A 122 9.99 9.22 8.26
N LEU A 123 9.71 8.12 7.53
CA LEU A 123 9.74 8.08 6.08
C LEU A 123 8.69 9.01 5.46
N SER A 124 7.48 9.06 6.04
CA SER A 124 6.44 9.99 5.61
C SER A 124 6.87 11.44 5.79
N ALA A 125 7.50 11.78 6.92
CA ALA A 125 8.02 13.10 7.20
C ALA A 125 9.18 13.47 6.27
N GLU A 126 10.07 12.52 5.97
CA GLU A 126 11.14 12.69 4.99
C GLU A 126 10.59 12.93 3.59
N VAL A 127 9.59 12.15 3.15
CA VAL A 127 8.91 12.34 1.87
C VAL A 127 8.24 13.72 1.80
N VAL A 128 7.60 14.19 2.87
CA VAL A 128 7.04 15.54 2.95
C VAL A 128 8.13 16.60 2.83
N ASN A 129 9.26 16.43 3.53
CA ASN A 129 10.39 17.35 3.46
C ASN A 129 11.01 17.40 2.05
N LEU A 130 11.17 16.25 1.40
CA LEU A 130 11.66 16.15 0.03
C LEU A 130 10.69 16.82 -0.95
N ARG A 131 9.38 16.62 -0.80
CA ARG A 131 8.36 17.32 -1.61
C ARG A 131 8.45 18.84 -1.43
N GLN A 132 8.60 19.32 -0.19
CA GLN A 132 8.77 20.74 0.10
C GLN A 132 10.06 21.30 -0.51
N LYS A 133 11.17 20.55 -0.46
CA LYS A 133 12.45 20.93 -1.08
C LYS A 133 12.34 21.01 -2.60
N VAL A 134 11.70 20.04 -3.23
CA VAL A 134 11.45 20.03 -4.69
C VAL A 134 10.58 21.23 -5.07
N GLU A 135 9.52 21.51 -4.32
CA GLU A 135 8.65 22.66 -4.56
C GLU A 135 9.38 23.99 -4.36
N HIS A 136 10.21 24.11 -3.32
CA HIS A 136 11.05 25.28 -3.11
C HIS A 136 12.07 25.47 -4.25
N GLN A 137 12.74 24.40 -4.69
CA GLN A 137 13.66 24.45 -5.83
C GLN A 137 12.95 24.84 -7.12
N LYS A 138 11.74 24.31 -7.36
CA LYS A 138 10.89 24.69 -8.49
C LYS A 138 10.53 26.17 -8.43
N ASN A 139 10.12 26.67 -7.26
CA ASN A 139 9.77 28.08 -7.06
C ASN A 139 10.98 29.01 -7.17
N VAL A 140 12.16 28.60 -6.69
CA VAL A 140 13.42 29.34 -6.88
C VAL A 140 13.82 29.36 -8.36
N ALA A 141 13.69 28.25 -9.08
CA ALA A 141 13.95 28.16 -10.52
C ALA A 141 12.98 29.05 -11.32
N ILE A 142 11.69 29.05 -10.98
CA ILE A 142 10.67 29.93 -11.57
C ILE A 142 11.02 31.41 -11.29
N ASN A 143 11.34 31.75 -10.04
CA ASN A 143 11.66 33.13 -9.65
C ASN A 143 12.96 33.64 -10.29
N THR A 144 13.94 32.76 -10.47
CA THR A 144 15.21 33.08 -11.16
C THR A 144 15.01 33.20 -12.68
N ALA A 145 14.11 32.41 -13.26
CA ALA A 145 13.70 32.57 -14.66
C ALA A 145 12.92 33.88 -14.90
N THR A 146 12.12 34.36 -13.93
CA THR A 146 11.35 35.62 -14.05
C THR A 146 12.15 36.92 -13.91
N ILE A 147 13.40 36.88 -13.44
CA ILE A 147 14.28 38.07 -13.36
C ILE A 147 15.07 38.28 -14.68
N THR A 148 14.92 37.39 -15.65
CA THR A 148 15.44 37.59 -17.01
C THR A 148 14.33 38.20 -17.87
N PRO A 149 14.59 39.24 -18.70
CA PRO A 149 13.55 39.83 -19.54
C PRO A 149 12.85 38.74 -20.36
N ALA A 150 11.53 38.77 -20.35
CA ALA A 150 10.66 37.84 -21.08
C ALA A 150 11.06 37.75 -22.56
N ASN A 151 11.80 36.69 -22.91
CA ASN A 151 11.83 36.07 -24.25
C ASN A 151 12.90 34.96 -24.31
N VAL A 152 12.73 33.86 -23.58
CA VAL A 152 13.21 32.54 -24.05
C VAL A 152 12.27 31.47 -23.51
N VAL A 153 11.37 30.97 -24.35
CA VAL A 153 10.67 29.70 -24.10
C VAL A 153 11.73 28.60 -24.19
N GLN A 154 12.24 28.14 -23.06
CA GLN A 154 13.07 26.92 -23.06
C GLN A 154 12.15 25.71 -23.31
N LYS A 155 12.05 25.29 -24.58
CA LYS A 155 11.51 23.99 -24.98
C LYS A 155 12.33 22.92 -24.27
N SER A 156 11.75 22.19 -23.32
CA SER A 156 12.33 20.91 -22.88
C SER A 156 12.30 19.96 -24.08
N ALA A 157 13.46 19.50 -24.54
CA ALA A 157 13.57 18.59 -25.67
C ALA A 157 12.79 17.29 -25.39
N GLY A 158 11.67 17.09 -26.09
CA GLY A 158 10.91 15.84 -26.04
C GLY A 158 11.56 14.78 -26.93
N VAL A 159 11.40 13.50 -26.59
CA VAL A 159 11.82 12.37 -27.42
C VAL A 159 10.80 12.20 -28.55
N SER A 160 11.28 12.24 -29.78
CA SER A 160 10.45 12.02 -30.97
C SER A 160 10.18 10.53 -31.14
N ILE A 161 8.90 10.13 -31.09
CA ILE A 161 8.47 8.76 -31.38
C ILE A 161 7.46 8.75 -32.52
N GLN A 162 7.47 7.68 -33.32
CA GLN A 162 6.53 7.47 -34.42
C GLN A 162 5.61 6.28 -34.11
N TYR A 163 4.32 6.45 -34.41
CA TYR A 163 3.35 5.36 -34.37
C TYR A 163 3.36 4.56 -35.68
N ILE A 164 3.75 3.29 -35.60
CA ILE A 164 3.86 2.35 -36.73
C ILE A 164 2.83 1.21 -36.66
N GLY A 165 1.83 1.33 -35.79
CA GLY A 165 0.77 0.35 -35.63
C GLY A 165 -0.18 0.27 -36.83
N ASN A 166 -1.04 -0.76 -36.82
CA ASN A 166 -1.97 -1.04 -37.91
C ASN A 166 -3.28 -0.23 -37.86
N LYS A 167 -3.57 0.46 -36.75
CA LYS A 167 -4.81 1.24 -36.60
C LYS A 167 -4.62 2.63 -37.23
N SER A 168 -5.67 3.18 -37.83
CA SER A 168 -5.65 4.53 -38.38
C SER A 168 -5.50 5.61 -37.29
N LEU A 169 -6.05 5.35 -36.10
CA LEU A 169 -5.96 6.21 -34.93
C LEU A 169 -5.70 5.35 -33.69
N TYR A 170 -4.70 5.71 -32.92
CA TYR A 170 -4.41 5.20 -31.59
C TYR A 170 -4.74 6.27 -30.55
N THR A 171 -5.26 5.86 -29.39
CA THR A 171 -5.45 6.73 -28.23
C THR A 171 -4.88 6.03 -27.01
N ASP A 172 -4.00 6.71 -26.29
CA ASP A 172 -3.44 6.18 -25.05
C ASP A 172 -4.46 6.27 -23.91
N HIS A 173 -4.82 5.10 -23.39
CA HIS A 173 -5.53 4.94 -22.13
C HIS A 173 -4.69 4.20 -21.09
N LEU A 174 -3.57 3.59 -21.50
CA LEU A 174 -2.75 2.74 -20.63
C LEU A 174 -1.87 3.57 -19.70
N TYR A 175 -1.35 4.69 -20.19
CA TYR A 175 -0.54 5.62 -19.41
C TYR A 175 -1.29 6.90 -19.06
N GLU A 176 -2.60 6.91 -19.33
CA GLU A 176 -3.51 8.01 -19.04
C GLU A 176 -3.05 9.36 -19.61
N SER A 177 -2.24 9.34 -20.68
CA SER A 177 -1.76 10.55 -21.33
C SER A 177 -2.81 11.18 -22.25
N ALA A 178 -3.82 10.40 -22.64
CA ALA A 178 -4.84 10.75 -23.63
C ALA A 178 -4.26 11.12 -25.02
N LEU A 179 -2.97 10.84 -25.26
CA LEU A 179 -2.33 11.14 -26.52
C LEU A 179 -2.94 10.33 -27.66
N THR A 180 -3.17 11.00 -28.79
CA THR A 180 -3.68 10.37 -30.00
C THR A 180 -2.64 10.36 -31.09
N PHE A 181 -2.48 9.23 -31.77
CA PHE A 181 -1.57 9.10 -32.90
C PHE A 181 -2.33 8.64 -34.13
N GLU A 182 -2.27 9.40 -35.20
CA GLU A 182 -2.61 8.90 -36.53
C GLU A 182 -1.52 7.94 -37.01
N GLN A 183 -1.87 6.99 -37.89
CA GLN A 183 -0.90 6.05 -38.44
C GLN A 183 0.27 6.79 -39.11
N GLY A 184 1.50 6.49 -38.69
CA GLY A 184 2.72 7.14 -39.17
C GLY A 184 3.02 8.50 -38.52
N GLN A 185 2.16 9.02 -37.64
CA GLN A 185 2.36 10.30 -36.96
C GLN A 185 3.57 10.23 -36.02
N VAL A 186 4.37 11.29 -36.05
CA VAL A 186 5.48 11.52 -35.13
C VAL A 186 5.06 12.56 -34.09
N ARG A 187 5.36 12.30 -32.82
CA ARG A 187 5.14 13.24 -31.71
C ARG A 187 6.41 13.44 -30.90
N SER A 188 6.60 14.65 -30.39
CA SER A 188 7.64 14.97 -29.41
C SER A 188 7.07 14.83 -27.99
N ILE A 189 7.52 13.81 -27.25
CA ILE A 189 6.90 13.38 -25.99
C ILE A 189 7.92 13.46 -24.85
N PRO A 190 7.51 13.79 -23.61
CA PRO A 190 8.39 13.69 -22.44
C PRO A 190 9.11 12.33 -22.34
N SER A 191 10.39 12.36 -21.97
CA SER A 191 11.28 11.18 -22.02
C SER A 191 10.79 9.98 -21.19
N ASP A 192 10.20 10.25 -20.03
CA ASP A 192 9.61 9.23 -19.15
C ASP A 192 8.44 8.51 -19.81
N LEU A 193 7.59 9.25 -20.52
CA LEU A 193 6.44 8.74 -21.24
C LEU A 193 6.85 8.05 -22.55
N ALA A 194 7.83 8.61 -23.27
CA ALA A 194 8.41 7.98 -24.46
C ALA A 194 9.01 6.60 -24.14
N THR A 195 9.71 6.47 -23.00
CA THR A 195 10.26 5.18 -22.53
C THR A 195 9.16 4.12 -22.31
N LYS A 196 7.95 4.54 -21.95
CA LYS A 196 6.79 3.65 -21.81
C LYS A 196 6.23 3.25 -23.17
N PHE A 197 5.99 4.21 -24.06
CA PHE A 197 5.49 3.93 -25.41
C PHE A 197 6.42 3.03 -26.22
N LEU A 198 7.74 3.25 -26.14
CA LEU A 198 8.75 2.46 -26.86
C LEU A 198 8.89 1.01 -26.38
N LYS A 199 8.18 0.59 -25.32
CA LYS A 199 8.09 -0.83 -24.95
C LYS A 199 7.10 -1.59 -25.83
N HIS A 200 6.22 -0.88 -26.55
CA HIS A 200 5.22 -1.49 -27.40
C HIS A 200 5.70 -1.52 -28.86
N PRO A 201 5.46 -2.63 -29.59
CA PRO A 201 5.96 -2.82 -30.95
C PRO A 201 5.36 -1.82 -31.94
N GLU A 202 4.21 -1.22 -31.63
CA GLU A 202 3.59 -0.19 -32.45
C GLU A 202 4.25 1.20 -32.36
N PHE A 203 5.30 1.40 -31.55
CA PHE A 203 6.02 2.66 -31.46
C PHE A 203 7.53 2.47 -31.69
N THR A 204 8.14 3.41 -32.40
CA THR A 204 9.60 3.45 -32.64
C THR A 204 10.16 4.84 -32.41
N ARG A 205 11.47 4.94 -32.13
CA ARG A 205 12.15 6.24 -32.07
C ARG A 205 12.25 6.81 -33.48
N TYR A 206 11.94 8.10 -33.61
CA TYR A 206 12.04 8.81 -34.88
C TYR A 206 13.26 9.73 -34.87
N GLY A 207 14.17 9.55 -35.82
CA GLY A 207 15.30 10.45 -36.05
C GLY A 207 16.62 10.14 -35.33
N GLU A 208 16.76 9.00 -34.63
CA GLU A 208 18.08 8.50 -34.20
C GLU A 208 18.62 7.45 -35.20
N PRO A 209 19.78 7.66 -35.84
CA PRO A 209 20.45 6.60 -36.59
C PRO A 209 21.09 5.59 -35.63
N GLU A 210 21.07 4.31 -35.98
CA GLU A 210 21.81 3.26 -35.26
C GLU A 210 23.32 3.55 -35.30
N SER A 211 23.84 4.14 -34.22
CA SER A 211 25.24 4.20 -33.76
C SER A 211 26.24 5.22 -34.37
N ILE A 212 26.93 5.89 -33.42
CA ILE A 212 28.23 6.64 -33.43
C ILE A 212 28.28 8.06 -34.03
N SER A 213 28.58 9.01 -33.12
CA SER A 213 29.19 10.35 -33.29
C SER A 213 28.59 11.31 -34.33
N GLY A 214 27.97 12.38 -33.85
CA GLY A 214 27.72 13.58 -34.66
C GLY A 214 26.51 14.36 -34.20
N GLU A 215 26.78 15.55 -33.65
CA GLU A 215 25.88 16.69 -33.42
C GLU A 215 24.39 16.48 -33.74
N SER A 216 23.60 16.30 -32.68
CA SER A 216 22.13 16.22 -32.71
C SER A 216 21.53 17.58 -33.09
N THR A 217 20.98 17.68 -34.29
CA THR A 217 20.12 18.80 -34.68
C THR A 217 18.70 18.52 -34.14
N GLU A 218 18.40 19.01 -32.94
CA GLU A 218 17.05 18.98 -32.37
C GLU A 218 16.12 19.92 -33.16
N GLN A 219 15.50 19.41 -34.22
CA GLN A 219 14.33 20.07 -34.82
C GLN A 219 13.10 19.71 -33.97
N GLY A 220 12.81 20.53 -32.97
CA GLY A 220 11.62 20.38 -32.14
C GLY A 220 10.35 20.51 -32.97
N LEU A 221 9.68 19.38 -33.25
CA LEU A 221 8.35 19.34 -33.84
C LEU A 221 7.40 20.21 -33.01
N ASP A 222 6.70 21.12 -33.67
CA ASP A 222 5.66 21.96 -33.07
C ASP A 222 4.34 21.19 -33.17
N ASP A 223 4.02 20.39 -32.14
CA ASP A 223 2.81 19.57 -32.09
C ASP A 223 1.93 19.92 -30.88
N ASP A 224 0.72 19.34 -30.84
CA ASP A 224 -0.25 19.56 -29.76
C ASP A 224 -0.04 18.66 -28.53
N THR A 225 1.08 17.93 -28.45
CA THR A 225 1.37 16.96 -27.38
C THR A 225 1.29 17.62 -26.00
N SER A 226 1.93 18.78 -25.82
CA SER A 226 1.93 19.49 -24.52
C SER A 226 0.52 19.91 -24.10
N SER A 227 -0.29 20.36 -25.04
CA SER A 227 -1.68 20.77 -24.80
C SER A 227 -2.55 19.61 -24.37
N ILE A 228 -2.40 18.44 -25.01
CA ILE A 228 -3.15 17.22 -24.65
C ILE A 228 -2.73 16.73 -23.25
N LEU A 229 -1.44 16.68 -22.96
CA LEU A 229 -0.94 16.25 -21.66
C LEU A 229 -1.40 17.16 -20.51
N ASN A 230 -1.40 18.49 -20.73
CA ASN A 230 -1.88 19.43 -19.73
C ASN A 230 -3.38 19.25 -19.46
N ARG A 231 -4.19 19.11 -20.52
CA ARG A 231 -5.63 18.84 -20.38
C ARG A 231 -5.91 17.52 -19.66
N SER A 232 -5.11 16.48 -19.94
CA SER A 232 -5.23 15.19 -19.24
C SER A 232 -4.98 15.34 -17.74
N LYS A 233 -3.89 16.05 -17.38
CA LYS A 233 -3.55 16.33 -15.97
C LYS A 233 -4.61 17.16 -15.25
N GLU A 234 -5.13 18.20 -15.90
CA GLU A 234 -6.21 19.03 -15.33
C GLU A 234 -7.44 18.19 -15.04
N LYS A 235 -7.85 17.33 -15.99
CA LYS A 235 -9.00 16.44 -15.79
C LYS A 235 -8.79 15.43 -14.66
N GLN A 236 -7.60 14.83 -14.57
CA GLN A 236 -7.25 13.92 -13.47
C GLN A 236 -7.29 14.62 -12.11
N GLN A 237 -6.76 15.85 -12.04
CA GLN A 237 -6.80 16.63 -10.81
C GLN A 237 -8.24 16.96 -10.41
N GLU A 238 -9.11 17.31 -11.37
CA GLU A 238 -10.53 17.54 -11.11
C GLU A 238 -11.25 16.28 -10.60
N GLU A 239 -10.92 15.10 -11.09
CA GLU A 239 -11.48 13.83 -10.63
C GLU A 239 -11.02 13.50 -9.20
N ILE A 240 -9.73 13.65 -8.91
CA ILE A 240 -9.16 13.51 -7.55
C ILE A 240 -9.82 14.49 -6.58
N ASP A 241 -9.98 15.76 -6.98
CA ASP A 241 -10.60 16.78 -6.14
C ASP A 241 -12.09 16.46 -5.85
N LYS A 242 -12.79 15.83 -6.80
CA LYS A 242 -14.17 15.36 -6.58
C LYS A 242 -14.20 14.17 -5.62
N GLU A 243 -13.31 13.20 -5.78
CA GLU A 243 -13.21 12.03 -4.88
C GLU A 243 -12.87 12.45 -3.46
N ASN A 244 -11.92 13.36 -3.28
CA ASN A 244 -11.56 13.89 -1.97
C ASN A 244 -12.74 14.58 -1.30
N LYS A 245 -13.52 15.37 -2.03
CA LYS A 245 -14.75 15.99 -1.49
C LYS A 245 -15.76 14.94 -1.02
N VAL A 246 -15.93 13.85 -1.76
CA VAL A 246 -16.82 12.74 -1.37
C VAL A 246 -16.32 12.09 -0.07
N LEU A 247 -15.02 11.84 0.05
CA LEU A 247 -14.43 11.24 1.24
C LEU A 247 -14.59 12.13 2.48
N ASP A 248 -14.32 13.43 2.36
CA ASP A 248 -14.48 14.41 3.44
C ASP A 248 -15.94 14.49 3.91
N GLU A 249 -16.89 14.43 2.98
CA GLU A 249 -18.32 14.43 3.30
C GLU A 249 -18.74 13.13 4.00
N ILE A 250 -18.24 11.97 3.54
CA ILE A 250 -18.47 10.67 4.18
C ILE A 250 -17.90 10.64 5.61
N GLU A 251 -16.72 11.22 5.83
CA GLU A 251 -16.14 11.34 7.17
C GLU A 251 -17.03 12.20 8.08
N THR A 252 -17.56 13.30 7.54
CA THR A 252 -18.44 14.22 8.27
C THR A 252 -19.72 13.53 8.71
N ILE A 253 -20.42 12.83 7.81
CA ILE A 253 -21.63 12.07 8.17
C ILE A 253 -21.33 10.90 9.11
N GLY A 254 -20.13 10.32 9.04
CA GLY A 254 -19.68 9.25 9.93
C GLY A 254 -19.70 9.65 11.41
N LYS A 255 -19.54 10.94 11.70
CA LYS A 255 -19.56 11.53 13.05
C LYS A 255 -20.94 12.06 13.45
N MET A 256 -21.94 12.07 12.56
CA MET A 256 -23.26 12.60 12.85
C MET A 256 -24.11 11.65 13.71
N THR A 257 -25.05 12.24 14.45
CA THR A 257 -26.09 11.50 15.17
C THR A 257 -27.19 11.05 14.22
N LYS A 258 -28.04 10.11 14.65
CA LYS A 258 -29.22 9.68 13.85
C LYS A 258 -30.11 10.85 13.41
N ALA A 259 -30.39 11.78 14.33
CA ALA A 259 -31.18 12.96 14.04
C ALA A 259 -30.48 13.87 13.02
N GLY A 260 -29.15 14.03 13.16
CA GLY A 260 -28.33 14.77 12.20
C GLY A 260 -28.38 14.15 10.80
N LEU A 261 -28.29 12.83 10.67
CA LEU A 261 -28.35 12.14 9.38
C LEU A 261 -29.72 12.26 8.70
N VAL A 262 -30.81 12.15 9.47
CA VAL A 262 -32.17 12.35 8.94
C VAL A 262 -32.36 13.78 8.44
N GLN A 263 -31.88 14.76 9.20
CA GLN A 263 -31.94 16.17 8.82
C GLN A 263 -31.07 16.46 7.59
N TYR A 264 -29.85 15.92 7.56
CA TYR A 264 -28.91 16.08 6.47
C TYR A 264 -29.48 15.54 5.15
N ALA A 265 -30.05 14.33 5.16
CA ALA A 265 -30.71 13.75 3.99
C ALA A 265 -31.87 14.60 3.48
N LEU A 266 -32.63 15.21 4.39
CA LEU A 266 -33.76 16.06 4.05
C LEU A 266 -33.30 17.41 3.47
N GLU A 267 -32.28 18.04 4.04
CA GLU A 267 -31.80 19.35 3.61
C GLU A 267 -30.98 19.30 2.32
N LYS A 268 -30.11 18.29 2.17
CA LYS A 268 -29.17 18.20 1.06
C LYS A 268 -29.72 17.45 -0.14
N TYR A 269 -30.57 16.45 0.09
CA TYR A 269 -31.07 15.55 -0.96
C TYR A 269 -32.60 15.55 -1.08
N GLU A 270 -33.31 16.33 -0.25
CA GLU A 270 -34.78 16.34 -0.17
C GLU A 270 -35.37 14.94 0.11
N GLN A 271 -34.58 14.04 0.72
CA GLN A 271 -34.96 12.66 1.00
C GLN A 271 -35.38 12.49 2.45
N LYS A 272 -36.56 11.92 2.67
CA LYS A 272 -37.06 11.60 4.01
C LYS A 272 -36.54 10.24 4.47
N LEU A 273 -35.69 10.23 5.49
CA LEU A 273 -35.25 9.01 6.16
C LEU A 273 -36.11 8.69 7.37
N SER A 274 -36.41 7.40 7.56
CA SER A 274 -37.13 6.90 8.73
C SER A 274 -36.24 6.98 9.98
N PRO A 275 -36.66 7.69 11.04
CA PRO A 275 -35.88 7.77 12.30
C PRO A 275 -35.78 6.44 13.05
N GLN A 276 -36.61 5.45 12.69
CA GLN A 276 -36.62 4.12 13.31
C GLN A 276 -35.42 3.26 12.89
N LYS A 277 -34.76 3.60 11.78
CA LYS A 277 -33.55 2.90 11.32
C LYS A 277 -32.42 2.99 12.34
N ASN A 278 -31.54 2.00 12.34
CA ASN A 278 -30.34 2.05 13.17
C ASN A 278 -29.31 3.06 12.62
N LEU A 279 -28.27 3.37 13.41
CA LEU A 279 -27.34 4.45 13.05
C LEU A 279 -26.55 4.10 11.78
N ASP A 280 -26.16 2.83 11.64
CA ASP A 280 -25.37 2.37 10.51
C ASP A 280 -26.20 2.32 9.22
N GLU A 281 -27.46 1.88 9.31
CA GLU A 281 -28.41 1.93 8.19
C GLU A 281 -28.68 3.37 7.70
N LEU A 282 -28.72 4.34 8.63
CA LEU A 282 -28.87 5.76 8.29
C LEU A 282 -27.62 6.30 7.61
N LYS A 283 -26.42 5.97 8.15
CA LYS A 283 -25.15 6.34 7.53
C LYS A 283 -25.06 5.79 6.12
N GLU A 284 -25.32 4.50 5.94
CA GLU A 284 -25.30 3.84 4.65
C GLU A 284 -26.28 4.48 3.66
N SER A 285 -27.51 4.79 4.11
CA SER A 285 -28.50 5.47 3.26
C SER A 285 -28.00 6.84 2.78
N VAL A 286 -27.34 7.61 3.65
CA VAL A 286 -26.79 8.93 3.29
C VAL A 286 -25.55 8.80 2.41
N THR A 287 -24.64 7.86 2.70
CA THR A 287 -23.48 7.56 1.85
C THR A 287 -23.90 7.19 0.43
N GLN A 288 -24.95 6.36 0.28
CA GLN A 288 -25.51 6.03 -1.04
C GLN A 288 -26.06 7.26 -1.76
N MET A 289 -26.67 8.20 -1.05
CA MET A 289 -27.13 9.47 -1.64
C MET A 289 -25.96 10.33 -2.13
N ILE A 290 -24.87 10.43 -1.35
CA ILE A 290 -23.64 11.13 -1.76
C ILE A 290 -23.06 10.50 -3.04
N HIS A 291 -23.02 9.17 -3.14
CA HIS A 291 -22.54 8.50 -4.35
C HIS A 291 -23.48 8.67 -5.55
N GLN A 292 -24.79 8.66 -5.33
CA GLN A 292 -25.79 8.72 -6.41
C GLN A 292 -25.99 10.14 -6.95
N TYR A 293 -26.00 11.15 -6.07
CA TYR A 293 -26.34 12.52 -6.41
C TYR A 293 -25.13 13.48 -6.34
N GLY A 294 -24.00 13.02 -5.80
CA GLY A 294 -22.83 13.84 -5.55
C GLY A 294 -22.87 14.56 -4.20
N VAL A 295 -21.75 15.20 -3.85
CA VAL A 295 -21.65 16.12 -2.71
C VAL A 295 -22.33 17.44 -3.09
N VAL A 296 -23.22 17.94 -2.23
CA VAL A 296 -24.07 19.14 -2.46
C VAL A 296 -23.70 20.27 -1.52
#